data_AF-A0A9Q4MKD5-F1
#
_entry.id   AF-A0A9Q4MKD5-F1
#
_cell.length_a   1.000
_cell.length_b   1.000
_cell.length_c   1.000
_cell.angle_alpha   90.00
_cell.angle_beta   90.00
_cell.angle_gamma   90.00
#
_symmetry.space_group_name_H-M   'P 1'
#
loop_
_entity.id
_entity.type
_entity.pdbx_description
1 polymer ?
#
loop_
_entity_poly.entity_id
_entity_poly.type
_entity_poly.pdbx_seq_one_letter_code
_entity_poly.pdbx_strand_id
1 'polypeptide(L)'
;MDEWSDIDEMVVFSDGSVTPQTYLNRLKAFVERCYGSSEIDQSSPRIVLELNYIKFDLVAVTKIGFGEFQIPNGSGGWMSTNPNDFNAMCEARNKGIDALIKPTIRLMKYWDAASEFLFDSFALEQWICGQGFW
;
A
#
# COMPACT_ATOMS: atom_id res chain seq x y z
N MET A 1 13.93 -14.08 -4.55
CA MET A 1 12.65 -13.35 -4.55
C MET A 1 12.17 -13.35 -3.12
N ASP A 2 11.59 -12.24 -2.67
CA ASP A 2 11.00 -12.19 -1.34
C ASP A 2 9.69 -13.00 -1.35
N GLU A 3 9.65 -14.07 -0.56
CA GLU A 3 8.47 -14.95 -0.43
C GLU A 3 7.37 -14.31 0.42
N TRP A 4 7.66 -13.16 1.05
CA TRP A 4 6.76 -12.42 1.94
C TRP A 4 6.23 -11.14 1.28
N SER A 5 6.34 -11.03 -0.04
CA SER A 5 5.88 -9.85 -0.76
C SER A 5 4.35 -9.76 -0.71
N ASP A 6 3.86 -8.86 0.14
CA ASP A 6 2.46 -8.45 0.14
C ASP A 6 2.15 -7.61 -1.11
N ILE A 7 0.94 -7.77 -1.65
CA ILE A 7 0.44 -6.99 -2.79
C ILE A 7 -0.60 -6.01 -2.27
N ASP A 8 -0.27 -4.72 -2.23
CA ASP A 8 -1.22 -3.67 -1.89
C ASP A 8 -2.18 -3.39 -3.05
N GLU A 9 -3.48 -3.53 -2.81
CA GLU A 9 -4.51 -3.17 -3.79
C GLU A 9 -5.54 -2.18 -3.29
N MET A 10 -5.78 -1.15 -4.09
CA MET A 10 -6.68 -0.04 -3.76
C MET A 10 -8.08 -0.28 -4.31
N VAL A 11 -9.05 -0.44 -3.41
CA VAL A 11 -10.48 -0.60 -3.76
C VAL A 11 -11.18 0.74 -3.66
N VAL A 12 -11.43 1.35 -4.82
CA VAL A 12 -12.04 2.69 -4.93
C VAL A 12 -13.56 2.60 -4.88
N PHE A 13 -14.15 3.14 -3.82
CA PHE A 13 -15.59 3.32 -3.69
C PHE A 13 -16.07 4.56 -4.45
N SER A 14 -17.27 4.46 -5.03
CA SER A 14 -17.86 5.52 -5.85
C SER A 14 -18.57 6.60 -5.03
N ASP A 15 -18.90 6.32 -3.77
CA ASP A 15 -19.44 7.28 -2.80
C ASP A 15 -18.36 7.63 -1.76
N GLY A 16 -18.50 8.79 -1.11
CA GLY A 16 -17.67 9.24 0.01
C GLY A 16 -18.51 9.72 1.19
N SER A 17 -19.75 9.21 1.31
CA SER A 17 -20.79 9.73 2.20
C SER A 17 -20.84 9.07 3.58
N VAL A 18 -20.05 8.01 3.79
CA VAL A 18 -20.04 7.23 5.03
C VAL A 18 -18.66 7.22 5.70
N THR A 19 -18.63 6.72 6.93
CA THR A 19 -17.41 6.66 7.74
C THR A 19 -16.40 5.65 7.19
N PRO A 20 -15.08 5.82 7.44
CA PRO A 20 -14.05 4.86 7.04
C PRO A 20 -14.35 3.43 7.52
N GLN A 21 -14.83 3.29 8.75
CA GLN A 21 -15.21 1.99 9.32
C GLN A 21 -16.33 1.32 8.52
N THR A 22 -17.28 2.10 7.98
CA THR A 22 -18.36 1.55 7.15
C THR A 22 -17.81 0.97 5.85
N TYR A 23 -16.83 1.63 5.23
CA TYR A 23 -16.16 1.12 4.03
C TYR A 23 -15.34 -0.13 4.32
N LEU A 24 -14.59 -0.16 5.43
CA LEU A 24 -13.88 -1.36 5.86
C LEU A 24 -14.83 -2.53 6.10
N ASN A 25 -15.98 -2.30 6.74
CA ASN A 25 -16.97 -3.34 6.96
C ASN A 25 -17.59 -3.84 5.63
N ARG A 26 -17.87 -2.95 4.68
CA ARG A 26 -18.36 -3.32 3.34
C ARG A 26 -17.33 -4.14 2.57
N LEU A 27 -16.06 -3.72 2.61
CA LEU A 27 -14.96 -4.42 1.97
C LEU A 27 -14.75 -5.80 2.59
N LYS A 28 -14.80 -5.90 3.92
CA LYS A 28 -14.73 -7.18 4.64
C LYS A 28 -15.85 -8.13 4.24
N ALA A 29 -17.10 -7.65 4.25
CA ALA A 29 -18.25 -8.46 3.84
C ALA A 29 -18.15 -8.93 2.37
N PHE A 30 -17.56 -8.10 1.49
CA PHE A 30 -17.26 -8.50 0.12
C PHE A 30 -16.22 -9.63 0.06
N VAL A 31 -15.10 -9.48 0.77
CA VAL A 31 -14.02 -10.48 0.80
C VAL A 31 -14.54 -11.80 1.39
N GLU A 32 -15.23 -11.76 2.53
CA GLU A 32 -15.82 -12.94 3.17
C GLU A 32 -16.83 -13.65 2.26
N ARG A 33 -17.62 -12.89 1.50
CA ARG A 33 -18.59 -13.48 0.57
C ARG A 33 -17.94 -14.13 -0.65
N CYS A 34 -16.91 -13.51 -1.21
CA CYS A 34 -16.27 -13.96 -2.45
C CYS A 34 -15.15 -14.98 -2.21
N TYR A 35 -14.50 -14.92 -1.05
CA TYR A 35 -13.31 -15.69 -0.69
C TYR A 35 -13.44 -16.34 0.70
N GLY A 36 -14.66 -16.68 1.13
CA GLY A 36 -14.91 -17.20 2.48
C GLY A 36 -14.24 -18.55 2.82
N SER A 37 -13.60 -19.21 1.84
CA SER A 37 -12.74 -20.38 2.06
C SER A 37 -11.27 -20.04 2.33
N SER A 38 -10.90 -18.77 2.23
CA SER A 38 -9.54 -18.24 2.44
C SER A 38 -9.38 -17.67 3.84
N GLU A 39 -8.13 -17.55 4.31
CA GLU A 39 -7.83 -16.85 5.56
C GLU A 39 -8.00 -15.33 5.36
N ILE A 40 -8.78 -14.72 6.25
CA ILE A 40 -9.10 -13.29 6.22
C ILE A 40 -8.75 -12.71 7.59
N ASP A 41 -7.74 -11.85 7.63
CA ASP A 41 -7.40 -11.08 8.83
C ASP A 41 -7.69 -9.59 8.63
N GLN A 42 -8.21 -8.94 9.67
CA GLN A 42 -8.53 -7.52 9.65
C GLN A 42 -7.53 -6.77 10.52
N SER A 43 -6.36 -6.44 9.96
CA SER A 43 -5.41 -5.52 10.56
C SER A 43 -5.75 -4.08 10.16
N SER A 44 -6.50 -3.36 11.01
CA SER A 44 -6.84 -1.94 10.79
C SER A 44 -5.62 -1.12 10.33
N PRO A 45 -5.67 -0.33 9.23
CA PRO A 45 -6.80 0.02 8.36
C PRO A 45 -6.91 -0.80 7.04
N ARG A 46 -6.26 -1.97 6.95
CA ARG A 46 -6.22 -2.80 5.75
C ARG A 46 -6.96 -4.12 5.97
N ILE A 47 -7.37 -4.77 4.89
CA ILE A 47 -7.93 -6.13 4.95
C ILE A 47 -6.93 -7.05 4.26
N VAL A 48 -6.39 -8.01 5.00
CA VAL A 48 -5.44 -8.98 4.49
C VAL A 48 -6.23 -10.17 3.95
N LEU A 49 -6.06 -10.46 2.67
CA LEU A 49 -6.62 -11.62 1.99
C LEU A 49 -5.49 -12.56 1.58
N GLU A 50 -5.45 -13.75 2.17
CA GLU A 50 -4.46 -14.76 1.82
C GLU A 50 -5.02 -15.76 0.79
N LEU A 51 -4.45 -15.74 -0.42
CA LEU A 51 -4.77 -16.66 -1.50
C LEU A 51 -3.59 -17.61 -1.75
N ASN A 52 -3.67 -18.81 -1.16
CA ASN A 52 -2.61 -19.82 -1.15
C ASN A 52 -1.33 -19.34 -0.44
N TYR A 53 -0.38 -18.78 -1.21
CA TYR A 53 0.94 -18.31 -0.71
C TYR A 53 1.14 -16.81 -0.99
N ILE A 54 0.11 -16.12 -1.49
CA ILE A 54 0.17 -14.69 -1.82
C ILE A 54 -0.79 -13.94 -0.90
N LYS A 55 -0.28 -12.90 -0.26
CA LYS A 55 -1.03 -12.01 0.61
C LYS A 55 -1.39 -10.73 -0.13
N PHE A 56 -2.66 -10.36 -0.06
CA PHE A 56 -3.19 -9.13 -0.63
C PHE A 56 -3.63 -8.19 0.48
N ASP A 57 -3.05 -7.00 0.50
CA ASP A 57 -3.41 -5.93 1.41
C ASP A 57 -4.42 -5.00 0.72
N LEU A 58 -5.69 -5.22 1.00
CA LEU A 58 -6.78 -4.44 0.42
C LEU A 58 -7.01 -3.15 1.22
N VAL A 59 -6.90 -2.01 0.54
CA VAL A 59 -7.11 -0.68 1.12
C VAL A 59 -8.39 -0.06 0.57
N ALA A 60 -9.31 0.30 1.45
CA ALA A 60 -10.50 1.04 1.06
C ALA A 60 -10.13 2.48 0.69
N VAL A 61 -10.52 2.93 -0.50
CA VAL A 61 -10.26 4.29 -1.00
C VAL A 61 -11.58 4.99 -1.31
N THR A 62 -11.73 6.24 -0.89
CA THR A 62 -12.78 7.12 -1.38
C THR A 62 -12.21 8.23 -2.25
N LYS A 63 -12.99 8.67 -3.24
CA LYS A 63 -12.69 9.89 -4.00
C LYS A 63 -13.30 11.08 -3.29
N ILE A 64 -12.51 12.12 -3.10
CA ILE A 64 -13.00 13.46 -2.80
C ILE A 64 -13.07 14.28 -4.09
N GLY A 65 -13.76 15.41 -4.05
CA GLY A 65 -13.86 16.31 -5.21
C GLY A 65 -12.48 16.63 -5.78
N PHE A 66 -12.41 16.97 -7.08
CA PHE A 66 -11.18 17.29 -7.81
C PHE A 66 -10.19 16.12 -8.03
N GLY A 67 -10.59 14.87 -7.78
CA GLY A 67 -9.79 13.69 -8.14
C GLY A 67 -8.75 13.28 -7.10
N GLU A 68 -8.78 13.89 -5.92
CA GLU A 68 -7.97 13.47 -4.78
C GLU A 68 -8.55 12.20 -4.13
N PHE A 69 -7.67 11.39 -3.52
CA PHE A 69 -8.02 10.14 -2.85
C PHE A 69 -7.86 10.25 -1.34
N GLN A 70 -8.69 9.52 -0.60
CA GLN A 70 -8.55 9.37 0.85
C GLN A 70 -8.60 7.90 1.24
N ILE A 71 -7.81 7.55 2.26
CA ILE A 71 -7.76 6.23 2.88
C ILE A 71 -8.04 6.33 4.38
N PRO A 72 -8.52 5.25 5.04
CA PRO A 72 -8.69 5.24 6.48
C PRO A 72 -7.35 5.44 7.21
N ASN A 73 -7.33 6.30 8.22
CA ASN A 73 -6.12 6.67 8.97
C ASN A 73 -5.84 5.78 10.20
N GLY A 74 -6.59 4.69 10.38
CA GLY A 74 -6.49 3.78 11.54
C GLY A 74 -7.10 4.30 12.86
N SER A 75 -7.35 5.60 13.01
CA SER A 75 -8.02 6.21 14.18
C SER A 75 -9.52 6.48 13.97
N GLY A 76 -10.10 5.93 12.89
CA GLY A 76 -11.51 6.09 12.53
C GLY A 76 -11.80 7.30 11.63
N GLY A 77 -10.76 8.04 11.22
CA GLY A 77 -10.86 9.17 10.29
C GLY A 77 -10.31 8.86 8.89
N TRP A 78 -10.38 9.86 8.02
CA TRP A 78 -9.77 9.83 6.68
C TRP A 78 -8.41 10.54 6.71
N MET A 79 -7.47 10.06 5.91
CA MET A 79 -6.28 10.80 5.53
C MET A 79 -6.19 10.89 4.01
N SER A 80 -5.80 12.06 3.50
CA SER A 80 -5.54 12.22 2.06
C SER A 80 -4.32 11.41 1.65
N THR A 81 -4.41 10.77 0.49
CA THR A 81 -3.32 10.03 -0.11
C THR A 81 -3.22 10.40 -1.59
N ASN A 82 -2.00 10.42 -2.11
CA ASN A 82 -1.76 10.50 -3.54
C ASN A 82 -0.73 9.44 -3.93
N PRO A 83 -1.18 8.23 -4.29
CA PRO A 83 -0.26 7.15 -4.67
C PRO A 83 0.58 7.48 -5.92
N ASN A 84 0.09 8.39 -6.77
CA ASN A 84 0.78 8.75 -7.99
C ASN A 84 1.95 9.71 -7.76
N ASP A 85 1.92 10.55 -6.72
CA ASP A 85 2.96 11.55 -6.48
C ASP A 85 4.30 10.90 -6.11
N PHE A 86 4.27 9.93 -5.20
CA PHE A 86 5.47 9.19 -4.82
C PHE A 86 6.07 8.42 -6.01
N ASN A 87 5.20 7.72 -6.75
CA ASN A 87 5.62 7.01 -7.96
C ASN A 87 6.22 7.97 -9.00
N ALA A 88 5.56 9.08 -9.30
CA ALA A 88 6.05 10.06 -10.26
C ALA A 88 7.40 10.66 -9.84
N MET A 89 7.56 10.99 -8.54
CA MET A 89 8.82 11.46 -7.99
C MET A 89 9.93 10.41 -8.17
N CYS A 90 9.67 9.18 -7.73
CA CYS A 90 10.71 8.15 -7.78
C CYS A 90 11.03 7.72 -9.23
N GLU A 91 10.06 7.76 -10.14
CA GLU A 91 10.29 7.55 -11.58
C GLU A 91 11.14 8.65 -12.21
N ALA A 92 10.86 9.91 -11.90
CA ALA A 92 11.66 11.03 -12.39
C ALA A 92 13.12 10.90 -11.94
N ARG A 93 13.35 10.52 -10.67
CA ARG A 93 14.69 10.29 -10.14
C ARG A 93 15.37 9.08 -10.75
N ASN A 94 14.62 7.98 -10.93
CA ASN A 94 15.14 6.78 -11.57
C ASN A 94 15.64 7.09 -13.00
N LYS A 95 14.90 7.88 -13.78
CA LYS A 95 15.34 8.32 -15.12
C LYS A 95 16.60 9.20 -15.08
N GLY A 96 16.81 9.95 -14.01
CA GLY A 96 17.97 10.85 -13.85
C GLY A 96 19.26 10.15 -13.40
N ILE A 97 19.21 8.89 -12.98
CA ILE A 97 20.36 8.13 -12.45
C ILE A 97 20.39 6.75 -13.12
N ASP A 98 20.39 6.72 -14.45
CA ASP A 98 20.54 5.51 -15.27
C ASP A 98 19.62 4.33 -14.90
N ALA A 99 18.42 4.63 -14.41
CA ALA A 99 17.45 3.65 -13.92
C ALA A 99 17.92 2.77 -12.74
N LEU A 100 18.85 3.25 -11.91
CA LEU A 100 19.44 2.51 -10.79
C LEU A 100 18.69 2.64 -9.45
N ILE A 101 17.81 3.64 -9.27
CA ILE A 101 17.06 3.83 -8.02
C ILE A 101 16.15 2.64 -7.74
N LYS A 102 15.36 2.18 -8.72
CA LYS A 102 14.44 1.04 -8.55
C LYS A 102 15.19 -0.25 -8.17
N PRO A 103 16.31 -0.62 -8.82
CA PRO A 103 17.18 -1.71 -8.37
C PRO A 103 17.72 -1.55 -6.95
N THR A 104 18.19 -0.36 -6.57
CA THR A 104 18.72 -0.09 -5.22
C THR A 104 17.65 -0.27 -4.15
N ILE A 105 16.43 0.22 -4.39
CA ILE A 105 15.28 -0.01 -3.51
C ILE A 105 15.04 -1.51 -3.31
N ARG A 106 15.02 -2.29 -4.38
CA ARG A 106 14.81 -3.74 -4.30
C ARG A 106 15.88 -4.44 -3.47
N LEU A 107 17.14 -4.07 -3.64
CA LEU A 107 18.26 -4.61 -2.85
C LEU A 107 18.13 -4.25 -1.37
N MET A 108 17.77 -3.01 -1.07
CA MET A 108 17.60 -2.55 0.32
C MET A 108 16.41 -3.22 1.00
N LYS A 109 15.28 -3.38 0.31
CA LYS A 109 14.12 -4.14 0.85
C LYS A 109 14.47 -5.60 1.10
N TYR A 110 15.23 -6.22 0.20
CA TYR A 110 15.70 -7.60 0.40
C TYR A 110 16.61 -7.71 1.63
N TRP A 111 17.52 -6.75 1.82
CA TRP A 111 18.39 -6.69 2.99
C TRP A 111 17.61 -6.46 4.29
N ASP A 112 16.61 -5.59 4.27
CA ASP A 112 15.73 -5.31 5.41
C ASP A 112 14.90 -6.54 5.81
N ALA A 113 14.32 -7.25 4.83
CA ALA A 113 13.64 -8.53 5.06
C ALA A 113 14.59 -9.59 5.64
N ALA A 114 15.82 -9.68 5.14
CA ALA A 114 16.85 -10.57 5.70
C ALA A 114 17.32 -10.17 7.10
N SER A 115 17.03 -8.93 7.52
CA SER A 115 17.37 -8.37 8.83
C SER A 115 16.18 -8.35 9.79
N GLU A 116 15.11 -9.10 9.52
CA GLU A 116 13.87 -9.15 10.33
C GLU A 116 13.03 -7.85 10.31
N PHE A 117 13.04 -7.12 9.19
CA PHE A 117 12.23 -5.90 8.97
C PHE A 117 12.49 -4.81 10.02
N LEU A 118 13.75 -4.40 10.17
CA LEU A 118 14.15 -3.34 11.10
C LEU A 118 13.61 -1.97 10.70
N PHE A 119 13.34 -1.76 9.42
CA PHE A 119 12.85 -0.50 8.88
C PHE A 119 11.46 -0.65 8.28
N ASP A 120 10.68 0.44 8.33
CA ASP A 120 9.45 0.52 7.54
C ASP A 120 9.80 0.58 6.05
N SER A 121 9.28 -0.37 5.28
CA SER A 121 9.59 -0.50 3.85
C SER A 121 9.28 0.77 3.06
N PHE A 122 8.17 1.45 3.35
CA PHE A 122 7.79 2.65 2.62
C PHE A 122 8.68 3.84 3.00
N ALA A 123 9.00 4.01 4.29
CA ALA A 123 9.94 5.03 4.74
C ALA A 123 11.34 4.82 4.13
N LEU A 124 11.79 3.56 3.98
CA LEU A 124 13.04 3.21 3.33
C LEU A 124 13.03 3.59 1.84
N GLU A 125 11.94 3.30 1.13
CA GLU A 125 11.75 3.72 -0.27
C GLU A 125 11.83 5.25 -0.41
N GLN A 126 11.10 5.98 0.44
CA GLN A 126 11.13 7.44 0.48
C GLN A 126 12.52 8.00 0.73
N TRP A 127 13.24 7.43 1.71
CA TRP A 127 14.59 7.85 2.05
C TRP A 127 15.55 7.67 0.87
N ILE A 128 15.50 6.52 0.17
CA ILE A 128 16.36 6.23 -0.99
C ILE A 128 16.02 7.16 -2.16
N CYS A 129 14.74 7.33 -2.51
CA CYS A 129 14.36 8.25 -3.60
C CYS A 129 14.72 9.71 -3.26
N GLY A 130 14.81 10.05 -1.97
CA GLY A 130 15.17 11.39 -1.45
C GLY A 130 16.68 11.69 -1.44
N GLN A 131 17.55 10.67 -1.46
CA GLN A 131 19.00 10.89 -1.43
C GLN A 131 19.52 11.57 -2.71
N GLY A 132 20.55 12.40 -2.60
CA GLY A 132 21.30 12.92 -3.74
C GLY A 132 22.41 11.94 -4.13
N PHE A 133 22.39 11.44 -5.36
CA PHE A 133 23.48 10.64 -5.92
C PHE A 133 24.17 11.48 -6.99
N TRP A 134 25.47 11.70 -6.83
CA TRP A 134 26.32 12.55 -7.68
C TRP A 134 27.37 11.74 -8.43
#